data_AF-A0A1J5WQJ1-F1
#
_entry.id   AF-A0A1J5WQJ1-F1
#
_cell.length_a   1.000
_cell.length_b   1.000
_cell.length_c   1.000
_cell.angle_alpha   90.00
_cell.angle_beta   90.00
_cell.angle_gamma   90.00
#
_symmetry.space_group_name_H-M   'P 1'
#
loop_
_entity.id
_entity.type
_entity.pdbx_description
1 polymer ?
#
loop_
_entity_poly.entity_id
_entity_poly.type
_entity_poly.pdbx_seq_one_letter_code
_entity_poly.pdbx_strand_id
1 'polypeptide(L)'
;MNLKSTHIEELVLVDEAALEFFYDSIESSEFSVDKASFGNKLNQKNEKFFKLIKRVHEGGTTTPRKIKKLVLNRDSLFGFLQKTRIITKRKIHVEELIVTQRGNYIGPVTETRIVVSKRISIRGSACILRFIE
;
A
#
# COMPACT_ATOMS: atom_id res chain seq x y z
N MET A 1 -1.85 -16.17 15.17
CA MET A 1 -3.00 -16.74 14.43
C MET A 1 -2.45 -17.81 13.49
N ASN A 2 -3.03 -19.01 13.37
CA ASN A 2 -2.49 -20.00 12.41
C ASN A 2 -3.18 -19.82 11.05
N LEU A 3 -2.59 -19.01 10.17
CA LEU A 3 -3.12 -18.68 8.84
C LEU A 3 -2.48 -19.51 7.72
N LYS A 4 -1.83 -20.63 8.06
CA LYS A 4 -1.19 -21.50 7.09
C LYS A 4 -2.22 -22.00 6.07
N SER A 5 -1.91 -21.83 4.78
CA SER A 5 -2.77 -22.19 3.66
C SER A 5 -4.13 -21.46 3.64
N THR A 6 -4.25 -20.32 4.33
CA THR A 6 -5.47 -19.51 4.30
C THR A 6 -5.50 -18.63 3.06
N HIS A 7 -6.65 -18.64 2.38
CA HIS A 7 -7.00 -17.69 1.32
C HIS A 7 -7.91 -16.61 1.91
N ILE A 8 -7.53 -15.35 1.69
CA ILE A 8 -8.25 -14.18 2.17
C ILE A 8 -8.68 -13.39 0.92
N GLU A 9 -9.98 -13.26 0.70
CA GLU A 9 -10.46 -12.45 -0.42
C GLU A 9 -10.14 -10.96 -0.20
N GLU A 10 -10.45 -10.43 0.99
CA GLU A 10 -10.22 -9.03 1.33
C GLU A 10 -9.63 -8.87 2.74
N LEU A 11 -8.43 -8.28 2.79
CA LEU A 11 -7.76 -7.90 4.03
C LEU A 11 -7.90 -6.39 4.26
N VAL A 12 -8.43 -6.00 5.42
CA VAL A 12 -8.57 -4.58 5.80
C VAL A 12 -7.76 -4.30 7.06
N LEU A 13 -6.73 -3.46 6.96
CA LEU A 13 -5.92 -3.01 8.10
C LEU A 13 -6.12 -1.52 8.32
N VAL A 14 -6.65 -1.16 9.49
CA VAL A 14 -7.12 0.20 9.79
C VAL A 14 -6.08 1.03 10.53
N ASP A 15 -5.37 0.41 11.48
CA ASP A 15 -4.40 1.05 12.37
C ASP A 15 -3.14 0.19 12.59
N GLU A 16 -2.15 0.77 13.28
CA GLU A 16 -0.86 0.13 13.51
C GLU A 16 -0.97 -1.13 14.36
N ALA A 17 -1.87 -1.16 15.36
CA ALA A 17 -2.08 -2.33 16.19
C ALA A 17 -2.60 -3.51 15.34
N ALA A 18 -3.53 -3.27 14.42
CA ALA A 18 -4.01 -4.28 13.49
C ALA A 18 -2.90 -4.76 12.54
N LEU A 19 -2.05 -3.85 12.06
CA LEU A 19 -0.90 -4.21 11.22
C LEU A 19 0.11 -5.08 11.97
N GLU A 20 0.50 -4.67 13.18
CA GLU A 20 1.44 -5.43 14.01
C GLU A 20 0.87 -6.79 14.38
N PHE A 21 -0.35 -6.83 14.90
CA PHE A 21 -1.03 -8.06 15.25
C PHE A 21 -1.12 -9.02 14.07
N PHE A 22 -1.51 -8.53 12.89
CA PHE A 22 -1.61 -9.35 11.69
C PHE A 22 -0.23 -9.81 11.23
N TYR A 23 0.75 -8.91 11.14
CA TYR A 23 2.09 -9.22 10.64
C TYR A 23 2.85 -10.20 11.54
N ASP A 24 2.76 -10.03 12.85
CA ASP A 24 3.42 -10.91 13.83
C ASP A 24 2.70 -12.26 13.90
N SER A 25 1.39 -12.30 13.60
CA SER A 25 0.64 -13.54 13.48
C SER A 25 0.95 -14.36 12.23
N ILE A 26 1.61 -13.79 11.22
CA ILE A 26 1.89 -14.45 9.93
C ILE A 26 3.37 -14.74 9.71
N GLU A 27 4.19 -14.66 10.75
CA GLU A 27 5.66 -14.58 10.68
C GLU A 27 6.33 -15.66 9.82
N SER A 28 5.64 -16.79 9.58
CA SER A 28 6.07 -17.87 8.66
C SER A 28 4.94 -18.53 7.86
N SER A 29 3.71 -18.00 7.92
CA SER A 29 2.57 -18.66 7.28
C SER A 29 2.48 -18.31 5.80
N GLU A 30 2.39 -19.32 4.94
CA GLU A 30 1.95 -19.14 3.55
C GLU A 30 0.47 -18.79 3.55
N PHE A 31 0.13 -17.53 3.27
CA PHE A 31 -1.24 -17.09 3.04
C PHE A 31 -1.31 -16.32 1.72
N SER A 32 -2.52 -16.24 1.17
CA SER A 32 -2.80 -15.47 -0.04
C SER A 32 -3.88 -14.44 0.24
N VAL A 33 -3.70 -13.24 -0.32
CA VAL A 33 -4.66 -12.14 -0.23
C VAL A 33 -4.93 -11.64 -1.63
N ASP A 34 -6.19 -11.69 -2.07
CA ASP A 34 -6.55 -11.17 -3.39
C ASP A 34 -6.59 -9.64 -3.39
N LYS A 35 -7.17 -9.06 -2.34
CA LYS A 35 -7.40 -7.62 -2.18
C LYS A 35 -6.96 -7.14 -0.81
N ALA A 36 -6.18 -6.05 -0.76
CA ALA A 36 -5.82 -5.39 0.50
C ALA A 36 -6.30 -3.94 0.56
N SER A 37 -6.77 -3.51 1.73
CA SER A 37 -7.25 -2.16 2.03
C SER A 37 -6.53 -1.59 3.25
N PHE A 38 -5.90 -0.42 3.11
CA PHE A 38 -5.06 0.19 4.14
C PHE A 38 -5.57 1.58 4.54
N GLY A 39 -5.82 1.74 5.84
CA GLY A 39 -6.28 2.99 6.46
C GLY A 39 -5.21 4.07 6.60
N ASN A 40 -5.64 5.30 6.87
CA ASN A 40 -4.76 6.47 7.06
C ASN A 40 -4.10 6.56 8.45
N LYS A 41 -4.62 5.81 9.43
CA LYS A 41 -4.05 5.74 10.79
C LYS A 41 -2.84 4.80 10.87
N LEU A 42 -2.58 4.04 9.81
CA LEU A 42 -1.37 3.23 9.71
C LEU A 42 -0.15 4.13 9.64
N ASN A 43 0.88 3.78 10.41
CA ASN A 43 2.21 4.30 10.18
C ASN A 43 2.74 3.72 8.86
N GLN A 44 2.46 4.41 7.77
CA GLN A 44 2.84 4.02 6.43
C GLN A 44 4.35 4.19 6.16
N LYS A 45 5.15 4.51 7.19
CA LYS A 45 6.61 4.40 7.17
C LYS A 45 7.10 3.10 7.83
N ASN A 46 6.24 2.31 8.46
CA ASN A 46 6.57 1.05 9.14
C ASN A 46 7.08 0.00 8.14
N GLU A 47 8.16 -0.70 8.46
CA GLU A 47 8.74 -1.74 7.60
C GLU A 47 7.78 -2.92 7.36
N LYS A 48 7.00 -3.31 8.39
CA LYS A 48 5.99 -4.38 8.30
C LYS A 48 4.95 -4.06 7.23
N PHE A 49 4.53 -2.80 7.15
CA PHE A 49 3.60 -2.32 6.11
C PHE A 49 4.15 -2.55 4.70
N PHE A 50 5.41 -2.19 4.45
CA PHE A 50 6.03 -2.37 3.13
C PHE A 50 6.26 -3.83 2.77
N LYS A 51 6.65 -4.67 3.73
CA LYS A 51 6.77 -6.11 3.51
C LYS A 51 5.41 -6.73 3.11
N LEU A 52 4.33 -6.27 3.74
CA LEU A 52 2.98 -6.72 3.39
C LEU A 52 2.55 -6.24 1.99
N ILE A 53 2.78 -4.96 1.66
CA ILE A 53 2.54 -4.41 0.32
C ILE A 53 3.33 -5.20 -0.74
N LYS A 54 4.60 -5.47 -0.47
CA LYS A 54 5.46 -6.27 -1.35
C LYS A 54 4.90 -7.69 -1.52
N ARG A 55 4.46 -8.35 -0.44
CA ARG A 55 3.83 -9.69 -0.54
C ARG A 55 2.53 -9.67 -1.33
N VAL A 56 1.66 -8.67 -1.13
CA VAL A 56 0.41 -8.53 -1.90
C VAL A 56 0.72 -8.24 -3.37
N HIS A 57 1.72 -7.40 -3.67
CA HIS A 57 2.01 -6.97 -5.02
C HIS A 57 2.88 -7.94 -5.84
N GLU A 58 3.84 -8.60 -5.19
CA GLU A 58 4.83 -9.47 -5.83
C GLU A 58 4.61 -10.97 -5.53
N GLY A 59 3.84 -11.31 -4.49
CA GLY A 59 3.58 -12.71 -4.15
C GLY A 59 2.44 -13.28 -4.98
N GLY A 60 2.72 -14.08 -6.02
CA GLY A 60 1.73 -14.98 -6.65
C GLY A 60 1.77 -15.01 -8.19
N THR A 61 1.91 -16.22 -8.75
CA THR A 61 2.32 -16.52 -10.13
C THR A 61 1.18 -16.71 -11.15
N THR A 62 -0.08 -16.43 -10.82
CA THR A 62 -1.21 -16.71 -11.74
C THR A 62 -2.26 -15.60 -11.86
N THR A 63 -2.50 -14.79 -10.83
CA THR A 63 -3.50 -13.70 -10.85
C THR A 63 -2.93 -12.43 -10.22
N PRO A 64 -3.11 -11.24 -10.81
CA PRO A 64 -2.62 -10.01 -10.21
C PRO A 64 -3.35 -9.74 -8.89
N ARG A 65 -2.65 -9.90 -7.76
CA ARG A 65 -3.14 -9.51 -6.45
C ARG A 65 -3.05 -7.99 -6.34
N LYS A 66 -4.15 -7.35 -5.91
CA LYS A 66 -4.34 -5.90 -6.04
C LYS A 66 -4.52 -5.25 -4.68
N ILE A 67 -4.10 -4.00 -4.58
CA ILE A 67 -4.49 -3.16 -3.46
C ILE A 67 -5.85 -2.55 -3.83
N LYS A 68 -6.91 -2.92 -3.11
CA LYS A 68 -8.25 -2.38 -3.36
C LYS A 68 -8.32 -0.94 -2.92
N LYS A 69 -7.83 -0.62 -1.73
CA LYS A 69 -7.89 0.74 -1.19
C LYS A 69 -6.60 1.14 -0.50
N LEU A 70 -6.06 2.28 -0.87
CA LEU A 70 -4.88 2.86 -0.23
C LEU A 70 -5.17 4.30 0.18
N VAL A 71 -5.09 4.58 1.48
CA VAL A 71 -5.31 5.94 2.00
C VAL A 71 -4.00 6.52 2.50
N LEU A 72 -3.37 7.44 1.75
CA LEU A 72 -2.12 8.09 2.12
C LEU A 72 -2.35 9.51 2.67
N ASN A 73 -1.59 9.90 3.69
CA ASN A 73 -1.51 11.26 4.19
C ASN A 73 -0.22 11.96 3.71
N ARG A 74 -0.04 13.24 4.06
CA ARG A 74 1.08 14.08 3.60
C ARG A 74 2.44 13.43 3.86
N ASP A 75 2.65 12.99 5.10
CA ASP A 75 3.95 12.50 5.56
C ASP A 75 4.23 11.08 5.08
N SER A 76 3.20 10.38 4.65
CA SER A 76 3.30 9.01 4.22
C SER A 76 3.39 8.82 2.71
N LEU A 77 2.84 9.69 1.86
CA LEU A 77 2.91 9.50 0.41
C LEU A 77 4.37 9.38 -0.09
N PHE A 78 5.23 10.30 0.32
CA PHE A 78 6.60 10.33 -0.18
C PHE A 78 7.49 9.29 0.48
N GLY A 79 7.29 9.05 1.78
CA GLY A 79 7.91 7.92 2.46
C GLY A 79 7.51 6.59 1.82
N PHE A 80 6.23 6.47 1.44
CA PHE A 80 5.70 5.33 0.71
C PHE A 80 6.42 5.15 -0.63
N LEU A 81 6.38 6.17 -1.49
CA LEU A 81 7.02 6.12 -2.81
C LEU A 81 8.52 5.79 -2.74
N GLN A 82 9.25 6.35 -1.77
CA GLN A 82 10.67 6.05 -1.55
C GLN A 82 10.90 4.59 -1.15
N LYS A 83 10.16 4.10 -0.14
CA LYS A 83 10.30 2.73 0.36
C LYS A 83 9.85 1.71 -0.68
N THR A 84 8.87 2.05 -1.51
CA THR A 84 8.39 1.18 -2.60
C THR A 84 9.25 1.25 -3.86
N ARG A 85 10.31 2.06 -3.90
CA ARG A 85 11.29 2.05 -5.00
C ARG A 85 11.96 0.69 -5.18
N ILE A 86 12.03 -0.10 -4.10
CA ILE A 86 12.58 -1.46 -4.12
C ILE A 86 11.70 -2.47 -4.88
N ILE A 87 10.44 -2.13 -5.16
CA ILE A 87 9.52 -3.00 -5.90
C ILE A 87 9.96 -3.02 -7.37
N THR A 88 10.21 -4.21 -7.91
CA THR A 88 10.90 -4.39 -9.20
C THR A 88 10.20 -3.68 -10.36
N LYS A 89 8.87 -3.61 -10.34
CA LYS A 89 8.07 -2.99 -11.41
C LYS A 89 7.95 -1.48 -11.30
N ARG A 90 8.35 -0.87 -10.17
CA ARG A 90 8.16 0.57 -9.85
C ARG A 90 6.73 1.11 -10.10
N LYS A 91 5.75 0.22 -10.31
CA LYS A 91 4.34 0.53 -10.53
C LYS A 91 3.54 -0.18 -9.48
N ILE A 92 2.74 0.57 -8.74
CA ILE A 92 1.88 0.04 -7.67
C ILE A 92 0.46 0.17 -8.15
N HIS A 93 -0.19 -0.95 -8.39
CA HIS A 93 -1.57 -0.97 -8.87
C HIS A 93 -2.54 -0.93 -7.70
N VAL A 94 -3.43 0.07 -7.71
CA VAL A 94 -4.50 0.27 -6.74
C VAL A 94 -5.86 0.41 -7.45
N GLU A 95 -6.95 -0.03 -6.83
CA GLU A 95 -8.29 0.28 -7.34
C GLU A 95 -8.72 1.68 -6.90
N GLU A 96 -8.61 1.95 -5.61
CA GLU A 96 -8.98 3.20 -5.00
C GLU A 96 -7.80 3.84 -4.26
N LEU A 97 -7.48 5.07 -4.63
CA LEU A 97 -6.46 5.89 -3.98
C LEU A 97 -7.10 7.11 -3.32
N ILE A 98 -6.85 7.28 -2.03
CA ILE A 98 -7.21 8.51 -1.32
C ILE A 98 -5.92 9.14 -0.82
N VAL A 99 -5.62 10.36 -1.24
CA VAL A 99 -4.44 11.09 -0.79
C VAL A 99 -4.84 12.40 -0.16
N THR A 100 -4.41 12.63 1.07
CA THR A 100 -4.58 13.91 1.76
C THR A 100 -3.23 14.56 2.04
N GLN A 101 -2.89 15.65 1.34
CA GLN A 101 -1.65 16.39 1.53
C GLN A 101 -1.93 17.81 2.02
N ARG A 102 -1.40 18.19 3.18
CA ARG A 102 -1.43 19.59 3.64
C ARG A 102 -0.08 20.25 3.35
N GLY A 103 -0.08 21.44 2.75
CA GLY A 103 1.13 22.27 2.51
C GLY A 103 1.81 22.07 1.15
N ASN A 104 2.82 22.91 0.89
CA ASN A 104 3.57 22.96 -0.36
C ASN A 104 4.86 22.15 -0.22
N TYR A 105 4.87 20.90 -0.70
CA TYR A 105 6.08 20.07 -0.74
C TYR A 105 6.35 19.59 -2.17
N ILE A 106 7.59 19.79 -2.61
CA ILE A 106 8.11 19.32 -3.89
C ILE A 106 8.54 17.87 -3.62
N GLY A 107 7.76 16.91 -4.11
CA GLY A 107 7.95 15.48 -3.86
C GLY A 107 9.37 14.94 -4.13
N PRO A 108 9.67 13.70 -3.71
CA PRO A 108 10.94 13.05 -3.95
C PRO A 108 11.13 12.81 -5.45
N VAL A 109 12.40 12.81 -5.88
CA VAL A 109 12.77 12.40 -7.23
C VAL A 109 12.71 10.88 -7.30
N THR A 110 11.56 10.36 -7.71
CA THR A 110 11.33 8.91 -7.89
C THR A 110 10.53 8.65 -9.15
N GLU A 111 10.88 7.56 -9.84
CA GLU A 111 10.16 7.03 -11.00
C GLU A 111 8.97 6.15 -10.59
N THR A 112 8.80 5.86 -9.29
CA THR A 112 7.68 5.06 -8.83
C THR A 112 6.35 5.74 -9.16
N ARG A 113 5.45 4.99 -9.80
CA ARG A 113 4.09 5.40 -10.15
C ARG A 113 3.04 4.58 -9.40
N ILE A 114 1.93 5.22 -9.04
CA ILE A 114 0.74 4.57 -8.51
C ILE A 114 -0.27 4.53 -9.64
N VAL A 115 -0.58 3.34 -10.14
CA VAL A 115 -1.55 3.13 -11.21
C VAL A 115 -2.93 2.96 -10.58
N VAL A 116 -3.88 3.84 -10.89
CA VAL A 116 -5.22 3.84 -10.27
C VAL A 116 -6.26 3.38 -11.29
N SER A 117 -6.99 2.30 -10.98
CA SER A 117 -7.91 1.68 -11.95
C SER A 117 -9.39 2.04 -11.78
N LYS A 118 -9.83 2.49 -10.59
CA LYS A 118 -11.26 2.82 -10.37
C LYS A 118 -11.47 4.24 -9.91
N ARG A 119 -10.82 4.66 -8.82
CA ARG A 119 -11.14 5.95 -8.18
C ARG A 119 -9.94 6.60 -7.53
N ILE A 120 -9.82 7.90 -7.74
CA ILE A 120 -8.90 8.76 -7.00
C ILE A 120 -9.66 9.84 -6.24
N SER A 121 -9.23 10.10 -5.00
CA SER A 121 -9.67 11.23 -4.19
C SER A 121 -8.45 11.96 -3.65
N ILE A 122 -8.21 13.18 -4.12
CA ILE A 122 -7.09 14.02 -3.66
C ILE A 122 -7.65 15.20 -2.88
N ARG A 123 -7.08 15.43 -1.71
CA ARG A 123 -7.31 16.65 -0.93
C ARG A 123 -5.97 17.31 -0.65
N GLY A 124 -5.72 18.49 -1.23
CA GLY A 124 -4.47 19.21 -1.02
C GLY A 124 -3.73 19.64 -2.30
N SER A 125 -2.42 19.40 -2.33
CA SER A 125 -1.53 19.86 -3.40
C SER A 125 -1.59 19.00 -4.67
N ALA A 126 -1.56 19.66 -5.82
CA ALA A 126 -1.53 19.05 -7.15
C ALA A 126 -0.22 18.29 -7.45
N CYS A 127 0.83 18.46 -6.64
CA CYS A 127 2.12 17.77 -6.85
C CYS A 127 2.00 16.23 -6.80
N ILE A 128 0.97 15.72 -6.14
CA ILE A 128 0.65 14.28 -6.06
C ILE A 128 0.43 13.68 -7.46
N LEU A 129 -0.20 14.45 -8.37
CA LEU A 129 -0.56 13.98 -9.71
C LEU A 129 0.65 13.51 -10.53
N ARG A 130 1.85 14.01 -10.22
CA ARG A 130 3.10 13.60 -10.89
C ARG A 130 3.44 12.12 -10.67
N PHE A 131 2.92 11.51 -9.63
CA PHE A 131 3.22 10.12 -9.25
C PHE A 131 2.10 9.15 -9.58
N ILE A 132 1.08 9.60 -10.31
CA ILE A 132 -0.14 8.83 -10.57
C ILE A 132 -0.27 8.61 -12.08
N GLU A 133 -0.62 7.38 -12.45
CA GLU A 133 -0.90 6.93 -13.81
C GLU A 133 -2.31 6.35 -13.91
#